data_AF-A0A960PDI4-F1
#
_entry.id   AF-A0A960PDI4-F1
#
_cell.length_a   1.000
_cell.length_b   1.000
_cell.length_c   1.000
_cell.angle_alpha   90.00
_cell.angle_beta   90.00
_cell.angle_gamma   90.00
#
_symmetry.space_group_name_H-M   'P 1'
#
loop_
_entity.id
_entity.type
_entity.pdbx_description
1 polymer ?
#
loop_
_entity_poly.entity_id
_entity_poly.type
_entity_poly.pdbx_seq_one_letter_code
_entity_poly.pdbx_strand_id
1 'polypeptide(L)'
;VNQALYADAQVYLREGILQKVDRMTMAHGLEARGPLLDQRLVAFALGVPGSDKIRGRVRKSFFKRLLRDRLPAETLNQKKMGFVPPLAKWLCDDLREAMLDSLTPKALAESGYFKPEAVQRLIDEHLSLRRDHSRALWGMLAFERWRKRWAAPQPTDHGKA
;
A
#
# COMPACT_ATOMS: atom_id res chain seq x y z
N VAL A 1 -15.56 -14.84 11.40
CA VAL A 1 -15.57 -13.40 11.00
C VAL A 1 -14.90 -12.52 12.05
N ASN A 2 -15.38 -12.48 13.30
CA ASN A 2 -14.85 -11.55 14.31
C ASN A 2 -13.38 -11.82 14.66
N GLN A 3 -12.98 -13.09 14.79
CA GLN A 3 -11.56 -13.46 14.96
C GLN A 3 -10.68 -12.97 13.79
N ALA A 4 -11.14 -13.09 12.55
CA ALA A 4 -10.40 -12.61 11.38
C ALA A 4 -10.29 -11.07 11.36
N LEU A 5 -11.37 -10.36 11.73
CA LEU A 5 -11.34 -8.89 11.86
C LEU A 5 -10.41 -8.44 12.99
N TYR A 6 -10.36 -9.19 14.09
CA TYR A 6 -9.43 -8.93 15.17
C TYR A 6 -7.97 -9.10 14.71
N ALA A 7 -7.65 -10.21 14.03
CA ALA A 7 -6.32 -10.43 13.48
C ALA A 7 -5.92 -9.34 12.46
N ASP A 8 -6.84 -8.95 11.57
CA ASP A 8 -6.65 -7.84 10.63
C ASP A 8 -6.36 -6.52 11.36
N ALA A 9 -7.10 -6.22 12.44
CA ALA A 9 -6.89 -5.03 13.25
C ALA A 9 -5.52 -5.01 13.94
N GLN A 10 -5.03 -6.17 14.40
CA GLN A 10 -3.74 -6.29 15.09
C GLN A 10 -2.53 -6.24 14.14
N VAL A 11 -2.68 -6.72 12.90
CA VAL A 11 -1.56 -6.83 11.96
C VAL A 11 -1.72 -5.84 10.82
N TYR A 12 -2.66 -6.08 9.90
CA TYR A 12 -2.76 -5.34 8.65
C TYR A 12 -3.19 -3.88 8.82
N LEU A 13 -4.18 -3.62 9.67
CA LEU A 13 -4.64 -2.26 9.95
C LEU A 13 -3.55 -1.45 10.65
N ARG A 14 -2.96 -2.02 11.70
CA ARG A 14 -1.92 -1.37 12.52
C ARG A 14 -0.64 -1.11 11.71
N GLU A 15 -0.03 -2.17 11.20
CA GLU A 15 1.31 -2.12 10.59
C GLU A 15 1.25 -1.75 9.11
N GLY A 16 0.11 -1.95 8.45
CA GLY A 16 -0.05 -1.68 7.02
C GLY A 16 -0.71 -0.33 6.73
N ILE A 17 -1.94 -0.13 7.21
CA ILE A 17 -2.76 1.03 6.82
C ILE A 17 -2.43 2.25 7.68
N LEU A 18 -2.52 2.12 9.01
CA LEU A 18 -2.38 3.25 9.93
C LEU A 18 -0.97 3.82 9.89
N GLN A 19 0.05 2.97 9.84
CA GLN A 19 1.44 3.42 9.71
C GLN A 19 1.66 4.29 8.45
N LYS A 20 1.04 3.93 7.31
CA LYS A 20 1.20 4.71 6.07
C LYS A 20 0.48 6.04 6.15
N VAL A 21 -0.76 6.06 6.66
CA VAL A 21 -1.53 7.29 6.81
C VAL A 21 -0.80 8.25 7.76
N ASP A 22 -0.36 7.76 8.91
CA ASP A 22 0.36 8.55 9.91
C ASP A 22 1.64 9.16 9.33
N ARG A 23 2.54 8.34 8.77
CA ARG A 23 3.82 8.81 8.22
C ARG A 23 3.64 9.82 7.08
N MET A 24 2.67 9.58 6.18
CA MET A 24 2.45 10.49 5.06
C MET A 24 1.81 11.81 5.50
N THR A 25 0.89 11.78 6.46
CA THR A 25 0.19 12.99 6.92
C THR A 25 1.10 13.85 7.81
N MET A 26 1.83 13.24 8.73
CA MET A 26 2.77 13.94 9.61
C MET A 26 3.97 14.53 8.85
N ALA A 27 4.40 13.90 7.75
CA ALA A 27 5.41 14.48 6.85
C ALA A 27 4.99 15.83 6.25
N HIS A 28 3.69 16.16 6.27
CA HIS A 28 3.12 17.41 5.80
C HIS A 28 2.41 18.21 6.91
N GLY A 29 2.66 17.89 8.19
CA GLY A 29 2.05 18.58 9.32
C GLY A 29 0.53 18.41 9.43
N LEU A 30 -0.02 17.34 8.85
CA LEU A 30 -1.46 17.04 8.88
C LEU A 30 -1.75 15.94 9.90
N GLU A 31 -2.81 16.12 10.70
CA GLU A 31 -3.32 15.09 11.60
C GLU A 31 -4.52 14.36 10.98
N ALA A 32 -4.36 13.09 10.62
CA ALA A 32 -5.45 12.26 10.12
C ALA A 32 -6.31 11.69 11.26
N ARG A 33 -7.64 11.80 11.11
CA ARG A 33 -8.61 11.17 12.03
C ARG A 33 -9.34 10.04 11.33
N GLY A 34 -9.52 8.91 12.02
CA GLY A 34 -10.29 7.76 11.56
C GLY A 34 -11.55 7.54 12.41
N PRO A 35 -12.69 8.20 12.12
CA PRO A 35 -13.88 8.12 12.96
C PRO A 35 -14.42 6.70 13.16
N LEU A 36 -14.23 5.82 12.17
CA LEU A 36 -14.64 4.41 12.26
C LEU A 36 -13.76 3.57 13.20
N LEU A 37 -12.67 4.15 13.73
CA LEU A 37 -11.74 3.52 14.66
C LEU A 37 -11.93 4.02 16.10
N ASP A 38 -13.00 4.76 16.40
CA ASP A 38 -13.37 5.05 17.79
C ASP A 38 -13.48 3.75 18.59
N GLN A 39 -12.86 3.71 19.76
CA GLN A 39 -12.76 2.49 20.58
C GLN A 39 -14.14 1.92 20.93
N ARG A 40 -15.13 2.77 21.19
CA ARG A 40 -16.51 2.33 21.53
C ARG A 40 -17.16 1.69 20.32
N LEU A 41 -16.97 2.28 19.13
CA LEU A 41 -17.50 1.74 17.89
C LEU A 41 -16.84 0.41 17.53
N VAL A 42 -15.53 0.29 17.69
CA VAL A 42 -14.79 -0.95 17.44
C VAL A 42 -15.22 -2.05 18.42
N ALA A 43 -15.33 -1.74 19.71
CA ALA A 43 -15.79 -2.68 20.73
C ALA A 43 -17.22 -3.18 20.42
N PHE A 44 -18.14 -2.26 20.12
CA PHE A 44 -19.48 -2.60 19.67
C PHE A 44 -19.44 -3.49 18.42
N ALA A 45 -18.67 -3.08 17.41
CA ALA A 45 -18.57 -3.83 16.16
C ALA A 45 -18.05 -5.25 16.41
N LEU A 46 -17.06 -5.47 17.29
CA LEU A 46 -16.55 -6.80 17.62
C LEU A 46 -17.59 -7.69 18.33
N GLY A 47 -18.54 -7.10 19.05
CA GLY A 47 -19.69 -7.80 19.65
C GLY A 47 -20.78 -8.21 18.66
N VAL A 48 -20.89 -7.54 17.51
CA VAL A 48 -21.90 -7.88 16.48
C VAL A 48 -21.63 -9.27 15.86
N PRO A 49 -22.64 -10.15 15.74
CA PRO A 49 -22.51 -11.44 15.08
C PRO A 49 -21.92 -11.35 13.67
N GLY A 50 -21.06 -12.31 13.32
CA GLY A 50 -20.42 -12.33 12.00
C GLY A 50 -21.41 -12.38 10.83
N SER A 51 -22.55 -13.05 11.01
CA SER A 51 -23.65 -13.18 10.06
C SER A 51 -24.33 -11.84 9.72
N ASP A 52 -24.31 -10.87 10.64
CA ASP A 52 -24.84 -9.53 10.38
C ASP A 52 -23.86 -8.65 9.61
N LYS A 53 -22.56 -8.93 9.74
CA LYS A 53 -21.50 -8.22 9.01
C LYS A 53 -21.38 -8.70 7.56
N ILE A 54 -21.55 -9.99 7.34
CA ILE A 54 -21.47 -10.65 6.04
C ILE A 54 -22.69 -11.55 5.85
N ARG A 55 -23.53 -11.22 4.88
CA ARG A 55 -24.74 -12.00 4.53
C ARG A 55 -24.61 -12.55 3.12
N GLY A 56 -24.34 -13.85 2.99
CA GLY A 56 -24.02 -14.47 1.71
C GLY A 56 -22.78 -13.80 1.07
N ARG A 57 -22.94 -13.25 -0.13
CA ARG A 57 -21.87 -12.50 -0.83
C ARG A 57 -21.82 -11.00 -0.46
N VAL A 58 -22.77 -10.51 0.34
CA VAL A 58 -22.86 -9.09 0.71
C VAL A 58 -21.99 -8.80 1.93
N ARG A 59 -20.88 -8.10 1.71
CA ARG A 59 -20.01 -7.56 2.77
C ARG A 59 -20.57 -6.24 3.31
N LYS A 60 -20.20 -5.90 4.54
CA LYS A 60 -20.67 -4.67 5.23
C LYS A 60 -22.20 -4.60 5.30
N SER A 61 -22.88 -5.75 5.40
CA SER A 61 -24.34 -5.85 5.28
C SER A 61 -25.06 -4.94 6.30
N PHE A 62 -24.72 -5.07 7.58
CA PHE A 62 -25.21 -4.18 8.65
C PHE A 62 -24.98 -2.69 8.33
N PHE A 63 -23.77 -2.32 7.90
CA PHE A 63 -23.40 -0.92 7.63
C PHE A 63 -24.16 -0.34 6.42
N LYS A 64 -24.36 -1.14 5.36
CA LYS A 64 -25.16 -0.74 4.20
C LYS A 64 -26.63 -0.53 4.56
N ARG A 65 -27.18 -1.37 5.43
CA ARG A 65 -28.57 -1.21 5.92
C ARG A 65 -28.72 0.08 6.73
N LEU A 66 -27.77 0.39 7.61
CA LEU A 66 -27.77 1.61 8.42
C LEU A 66 -27.74 2.90 7.57
N LEU A 67 -27.06 2.86 6.42
CA LEU A 67 -26.87 4.02 5.55
C LEU A 67 -27.86 4.11 4.38
N ARG A 68 -28.84 3.19 4.30
CA ARG A 68 -29.79 3.10 3.18
C ARG A 68 -30.51 4.42 2.89
N ASP A 69 -30.90 5.12 3.94
CA ASP A 69 -31.68 6.37 3.82
C ASP A 69 -30.77 7.62 3.84
N ARG A 70 -29.45 7.43 3.86
CA ARG A 70 -28.45 8.52 3.93
C ARG A 70 -27.54 8.60 2.71
N LEU A 71 -27.45 7.54 1.90
CA LEU A 71 -26.59 7.48 0.73
C LEU A 71 -27.36 6.93 -0.49
N PRO A 72 -27.01 7.37 -1.71
CA PRO A 72 -27.59 6.80 -2.92
C PRO A 72 -27.38 5.28 -3.01
N ALA A 73 -28.36 4.60 -3.61
CA ALA A 73 -28.34 3.15 -3.76
C ALA A 73 -27.11 2.69 -4.58
N GLU A 74 -26.70 3.50 -5.56
CA GLU A 74 -25.53 3.28 -6.40
C GLU A 74 -24.26 3.21 -5.54
N THR A 75 -24.07 4.16 -4.62
CA THR A 75 -22.93 4.20 -3.68
C THR A 75 -22.92 2.98 -2.77
N LEU A 76 -24.08 2.60 -2.22
CA LEU A 76 -24.20 1.45 -1.32
C LEU A 76 -23.96 0.12 -2.03
N ASN A 77 -24.28 0.04 -3.32
CA ASN A 77 -24.17 -1.19 -4.11
C ASN A 77 -22.86 -1.31 -4.89
N GLN A 78 -21.97 -0.32 -4.83
CA GLN A 78 -20.64 -0.43 -5.43
C GLN A 78 -19.87 -1.66 -4.93
N LYS A 79 -19.11 -2.25 -5.84
CA LYS A 79 -18.16 -3.32 -5.52
C LYS A 79 -17.04 -2.73 -4.65
N LYS A 80 -16.50 -3.55 -3.73
CA LYS A 80 -15.35 -3.14 -2.91
C LYS A 80 -14.17 -2.88 -3.84
N MET A 81 -13.77 -1.61 -3.94
CA MET A 81 -12.51 -1.22 -4.53
C MET A 81 -11.41 -1.28 -3.47
N GLY A 82 -10.25 -1.83 -3.85
CA GLY A 82 -9.06 -1.75 -3.01
C GLY A 82 -8.43 -0.36 -3.10
N PHE A 83 -7.59 -0.02 -2.13
CA PHE A 83 -6.73 1.16 -2.19
C PHE A 83 -5.45 0.80 -2.95
N VAL A 84 -5.61 0.45 -4.23
CA VAL A 84 -4.46 0.11 -5.09
C VAL A 84 -4.04 1.38 -5.80
N PRO A 85 -2.83 1.91 -5.54
CA PRO A 85 -2.33 3.03 -6.32
C PRO A 85 -2.25 2.62 -7.81
N PRO A 86 -2.43 3.56 -8.75
CA PRO A 86 -2.35 3.27 -10.18
C PRO A 86 -0.89 3.10 -10.62
N LEU A 87 -0.20 2.09 -10.08
CA LEU A 87 1.24 1.88 -10.24
C LEU A 87 1.66 1.79 -11.70
N ALA A 88 0.89 1.11 -12.55
CA ALA A 88 1.19 1.03 -13.97
C ALA A 88 1.22 2.41 -14.62
N LYS A 89 0.25 3.28 -14.31
CA LYS A 89 0.25 4.66 -14.80
C LYS A 89 1.43 5.43 -14.24
N TRP A 90 1.64 5.39 -12.93
CA TRP A 90 2.73 6.11 -12.29
C TRP A 90 4.10 5.72 -12.83
N LEU A 91 4.39 4.42 -12.99
CA LEU A 91 5.69 3.96 -13.50
C LEU A 91 5.91 4.26 -15.00
N CYS A 92 4.84 4.49 -15.76
CA CYS A 92 4.93 4.96 -17.14
C CYS A 92 5.07 6.48 -17.24
N ASP A 93 4.72 7.22 -16.19
CA ASP A 93 4.58 8.68 -16.19
C ASP A 93 5.29 9.30 -14.97
N ASP A 94 4.55 9.73 -13.94
CA ASP A 94 5.03 10.46 -12.76
C ASP A 94 6.30 9.89 -12.07
N LEU A 95 6.46 8.57 -12.07
CA LEU A 95 7.54 7.83 -11.42
C LEU A 95 8.50 7.17 -12.39
N ARG A 96 8.36 7.42 -13.70
CA ARG A 96 9.20 6.79 -14.73
C ARG A 96 10.67 7.13 -14.53
N GLU A 97 11.00 8.41 -14.41
CA GLU A 97 12.39 8.87 -14.22
C GLU A 97 12.97 8.32 -12.92
N ALA A 98 12.22 8.46 -11.82
CA ALA A 98 12.56 7.90 -10.52
C ALA A 98 12.86 6.39 -10.55
N MET A 99 12.12 5.62 -11.36
CA MET A 99 12.35 4.20 -11.58
C MET A 99 13.64 3.96 -12.36
N LEU A 100 13.83 4.63 -13.50
CA LEU A 100 14.99 4.46 -14.37
C LEU A 100 16.30 4.84 -13.67
N ASP A 101 16.29 5.90 -12.86
CA ASP A 101 17.46 6.35 -12.09
C ASP A 101 17.83 5.38 -10.95
N SER A 102 16.83 4.67 -10.41
CA SER A 102 17.05 3.76 -9.29
C SER A 102 17.46 2.36 -9.77
N LEU A 103 16.92 1.91 -10.90
CA LEU A 103 17.08 0.56 -11.45
C LEU A 103 18.10 0.51 -12.61
N THR A 104 19.19 1.28 -12.51
CA THR A 104 20.25 1.26 -13.53
C THR A 104 21.03 -0.06 -13.48
N PRO A 105 21.61 -0.53 -14.61
CA PRO A 105 22.41 -1.74 -14.62
C PRO A 105 23.55 -1.73 -13.59
N LYS A 106 24.19 -0.57 -13.42
CA LYS A 106 25.23 -0.36 -12.40
C LYS A 106 24.69 -0.54 -10.98
N ALA A 107 23.60 0.13 -10.63
CA ALA A 107 23.02 0.03 -9.29
C ALA A 107 22.57 -1.39 -8.95
N LEU A 108 22.01 -2.10 -9.92
CA LEU A 108 21.57 -3.49 -9.78
C LEU A 108 22.75 -4.46 -9.66
N ALA A 109 23.81 -4.25 -10.44
CA ALA A 109 25.04 -5.05 -10.35
C ALA A 109 25.73 -4.85 -9.00
N GLU A 110 25.82 -3.61 -8.51
CA GLU A 110 26.36 -3.29 -7.18
C GLU A 110 25.53 -3.88 -6.04
N SER A 111 24.21 -4.01 -6.21
CA SER A 111 23.36 -4.60 -5.18
C SER A 111 23.48 -6.12 -5.13
N GLY A 112 23.74 -6.77 -6.27
CA GLY A 112 23.91 -8.23 -6.36
C GLY A 112 22.61 -9.02 -6.18
N TYR A 113 21.46 -8.36 -5.99
CA TYR A 113 20.17 -9.02 -5.77
C TYR A 113 19.38 -9.29 -7.06
N PHE A 114 19.64 -8.53 -8.13
CA PHE A 114 18.89 -8.61 -9.37
C PHE A 114 19.81 -8.76 -10.57
N LYS A 115 19.36 -9.49 -11.59
CA LYS A 115 20.04 -9.59 -12.88
C LYS A 115 19.71 -8.34 -13.72
N PRO A 116 20.66 -7.45 -14.03
CA PRO A 116 20.40 -6.20 -14.74
C PRO A 116 19.61 -6.38 -16.03
N GLU A 117 19.96 -7.39 -16.83
CA GLU A 117 19.34 -7.65 -18.13
C GLU A 117 17.89 -8.11 -17.98
N ALA A 118 17.58 -8.84 -16.91
CA ALA A 118 16.21 -9.25 -16.61
C ALA A 118 15.35 -8.06 -16.21
N VAL A 119 15.88 -7.16 -15.37
CA VAL A 119 15.16 -5.95 -14.96
C VAL A 119 14.94 -5.03 -16.15
N GLN A 120 15.94 -4.83 -17.02
CA GLN A 120 15.79 -4.03 -18.22
C GLN A 120 14.67 -4.56 -19.12
N ARG A 121 14.59 -5.87 -19.35
CA ARG A 121 13.48 -6.47 -20.11
C ARG A 121 12.11 -6.18 -19.50
N LEU A 122 11.99 -6.24 -18.18
CA LEU A 122 10.73 -5.91 -17.48
C LEU A 122 10.36 -4.44 -17.65
N ILE A 123 11.35 -3.55 -17.58
CA ILE A 123 11.16 -2.11 -17.83
C ILE A 123 10.67 -1.89 -19.26
N ASP A 124 11.33 -2.47 -20.25
CA ASP A 124 11.01 -2.29 -21.67
C ASP A 124 9.62 -2.85 -22.01
N GLU A 125 9.27 -4.05 -21.51
CA GLU A 125 7.93 -4.62 -21.67
C GLU A 125 6.84 -3.78 -20.99
N HIS A 126 7.14 -3.16 -19.85
CA HIS A 126 6.20 -2.31 -19.13
C HIS A 126 5.97 -0.97 -19.82
N LEU A 127 7.04 -0.27 -20.17
CA LEU A 127 6.97 1.05 -20.81
C LEU A 127 6.41 0.98 -22.24
N SER A 128 6.62 -0.14 -22.94
CA SER A 128 5.97 -0.39 -24.24
C SER A 128 4.52 -0.87 -24.13
N LEU A 129 3.97 -0.96 -22.92
CA LEU A 129 2.62 -1.46 -22.63
C LEU A 129 2.36 -2.89 -23.14
N ARG A 130 3.41 -3.66 -23.42
CA ARG A 130 3.30 -5.06 -23.85
C ARG A 130 2.83 -5.96 -22.71
N ARG A 131 3.30 -5.70 -21.48
CA ARG A 131 2.91 -6.41 -20.26
C ARG A 131 2.95 -5.50 -19.04
N ASP A 132 2.04 -5.73 -18.08
CA ASP A 132 2.05 -5.00 -16.81
C ASP A 132 3.02 -5.67 -15.81
N HIS A 133 4.19 -5.05 -15.61
CA HIS A 133 5.18 -5.44 -14.60
C HIS A 133 5.21 -4.49 -13.41
N SER A 134 4.20 -3.63 -13.24
CA SER A 134 4.20 -2.54 -12.27
C SER A 134 4.46 -2.99 -10.84
N ARG A 135 3.89 -4.12 -10.41
CA ARG A 135 4.10 -4.66 -9.06
C ARG A 135 5.54 -5.09 -8.81
N ALA A 136 6.17 -5.74 -9.79
CA ALA A 136 7.55 -6.20 -9.67
C ALA A 136 8.52 -5.03 -9.72
N LEU A 137 8.34 -4.12 -10.68
CA LEU A 137 9.15 -2.91 -10.84
C LEU A 137 9.04 -2.00 -9.61
N TRP A 138 7.83 -1.81 -9.07
CA TRP A 138 7.64 -1.08 -7.82
C TRP A 138 8.36 -1.72 -6.63
N GLY A 139 8.28 -3.05 -6.51
CA GLY A 139 8.99 -3.79 -5.46
C GLY A 139 10.51 -3.61 -5.53
N MET A 140 11.09 -3.73 -6.74
CA MET A 140 12.52 -3.52 -6.97
C MET A 140 12.94 -2.07 -6.71
N LEU A 141 12.13 -1.10 -7.17
CA LEU A 141 12.36 0.33 -6.93
C LEU A 141 12.36 0.66 -5.43
N ALA A 142 11.34 0.18 -4.71
CA ALA A 142 11.24 0.40 -3.26
C ALA A 142 12.42 -0.26 -2.52
N PHE A 143 12.81 -1.46 -2.92
CA PHE A 143 13.95 -2.16 -2.35
C PHE A 143 15.27 -1.41 -2.61
N GLU A 144 15.57 -1.02 -3.84
CA GLU A 144 16.82 -0.30 -4.15
C GLU A 144 16.91 1.04 -3.41
N ARG A 145 15.80 1.78 -3.29
CA ARG A 145 15.74 3.01 -2.50
C ARG A 145 15.97 2.77 -1.01
N TRP A 146 15.34 1.74 -0.45
CA TRP A 146 15.56 1.36 0.95
C TRP A 146 17.03 0.95 1.19
N ARG A 147 17.57 0.09 0.32
CA ARG A 147 18.95 -0.41 0.41
C ARG A 147 19.96 0.73 0.35
N LYS A 148 19.84 1.63 -0.64
CA LYS A 148 20.72 2.81 -0.75
C LYS A 148 20.67 3.69 0.49
N ARG A 149 19.51 3.80 1.14
CA ARG A 149 19.33 4.65 2.33
C ARG A 149 19.80 4.01 3.63
N TRP A 150 19.72 2.69 3.77
CA TRP A 150 19.86 2.00 5.06
C TRP A 150 20.83 0.81 5.08
N ALA A 151 21.09 0.16 3.94
CA ALA A 151 21.90 -1.05 3.85
C ALA A 151 23.24 -0.86 3.12
N ALA A 152 23.43 0.26 2.43
CA ALA A 152 24.76 0.65 1.95
C ALA A 152 25.66 1.03 3.14
N PRO A 153 26.96 0.68 3.14
CA PRO A 153 27.89 1.14 4.16
C PRO A 153 27.80 2.67 4.27
N GLN A 154 27.43 3.17 5.45
CA GLN A 154 27.57 4.61 5.72
C GLN A 154 29.07 4.91 5.72
N PRO A 155 29.52 6.05 5.14
CA PRO A 155 30.88 6.50 5.37
C PRO A 155 31.07 6.58 6.89
N THR A 156 32.03 5.82 7.42
CA THR A 156 32.41 5.95 8.82
C THR A 156 32.96 7.36 8.98
N ASP A 157 32.24 8.20 9.72
CA ASP A 157 32.75 9.49 10.16
C ASP A 157 33.85 9.23 11.21
N HIS A 158 35.03 8.83 10.73
CA HIS A 158 36.26 8.83 11.49
C HIS A 158 36.93 10.18 11.29
N GLY A 159 36.36 11.22 11.89
CA GLY A 159 37.09 12.46 12.11
C GLY A 159 36.23 13.72 12.21
N LYS A 160 35.88 14.08 13.45
CA LYS A 160 36.38 15.32 14.07
C LYS A 160 36.34 15.17 15.59
N ALA A 161 37.48 15.56 16.19
CA ALA A 161 37.78 15.59 17.61
C ALA A 161 36.88 16.56 18.38
#